data_AF-A0A7K6CIW7-F1
#
_entry.id   AF-A0A7K6CIW7-F1
#
_cell.length_a   1.000
_cell.length_b   1.000
_cell.length_c   1.000
_cell.angle_alpha   90.00
_cell.angle_beta   90.00
_cell.angle_gamma   90.00
#
_symmetry.space_group_name_H-M   'P 1'
#
loop_
_entity.id
_entity.type
_entity.pdbx_description
1 polymer ?
#
loop_
_entity_poly.entity_id
_entity_poly.type
_entity_poly.pdbx_seq_one_letter_code
_entity_poly.pdbx_strand_id
1 'polypeptide(L)'
;IFANLCYSSEDQVTVNFINRDGERLTTTAKEGESLLEVVVNQNLAVDGFGACEGTLACSTCHLIFDKDTFQKLDAISDEELDMLDLAYGLTDTSRLGCQVYIKKSMDGLTVQVPMDVSDMRRQLEVGKQSKQ
;
A
#
# COMPACT_ATOMS: atom_id res chain seq x y z
N ILE A 1 -31.15 -3.65 11.36
CA ILE A 1 -31.06 -3.20 9.95
C ILE A 1 -29.61 -3.45 9.52
N PHE A 2 -29.25 -4.72 9.36
CA PHE A 2 -27.93 -5.10 8.86
C PHE A 2 -28.07 -5.23 7.35
N ALA A 3 -27.43 -4.33 6.62
CA ALA A 3 -27.40 -4.39 5.17
C ALA A 3 -26.65 -5.67 4.77
N ASN A 4 -27.42 -6.67 4.33
CA ASN A 4 -26.94 -7.74 3.47
C ASN A 4 -26.36 -7.08 2.21
N LEU A 5 -25.04 -6.88 2.21
CA LEU A 5 -24.29 -6.60 0.99
C LEU A 5 -24.07 -7.95 0.28
N CYS A 6 -25.05 -8.35 -0.52
CA CYS A 6 -24.82 -9.31 -1.59
C CYS A 6 -23.92 -8.62 -2.63
N TYR A 7 -22.61 -8.79 -2.52
CA TYR A 7 -21.67 -8.40 -3.57
C TYR A 7 -21.43 -9.60 -4.49
N SER A 8 -21.84 -9.46 -5.75
CA SER A 8 -21.52 -10.45 -6.80
C SER A 8 -20.00 -10.51 -7.00
N SER A 9 -19.48 -11.68 -7.37
CA SER A 9 -18.04 -11.90 -7.58
C SER A 9 -17.43 -11.12 -8.76
N GLU A 10 -18.22 -10.29 -9.46
CA GLU A 10 -17.85 -9.60 -10.70
C GLU A 10 -17.20 -8.21 -10.46
N ASP A 11 -17.15 -7.73 -9.21
CA ASP A 11 -16.59 -6.41 -8.85
C ASP A 11 -15.28 -6.49 -8.06
N GLN A 12 -14.63 -7.66 -8.07
CA GLN A 12 -13.34 -7.87 -7.41
C GLN A 12 -12.20 -7.94 -8.42
N VAL A 13 -11.08 -7.32 -8.07
CA VAL A 13 -9.84 -7.35 -8.84
C VAL A 13 -8.73 -7.97 -7.99
N THR A 14 -7.72 -8.54 -8.65
CA THR A 14 -6.54 -9.10 -8.01
C THR A 14 -5.50 -8.00 -7.76
N VAL A 15 -5.00 -7.89 -6.53
CA VAL A 15 -3.94 -6.95 -6.15
C VAL A 15 -2.79 -7.70 -5.48
N ASN A 16 -1.57 -7.35 -5.86
CA ASN A 16 -0.33 -7.92 -5.35
C ASN A 16 0.44 -6.84 -4.59
N PHE A 17 0.82 -7.12 -3.35
CA PHE A 17 1.73 -6.29 -2.57
C PHE A 17 3.07 -7.01 -2.49
N ILE A 18 4.14 -6.34 -2.91
CA ILE A 18 5.51 -6.79 -2.65
C ILE A 18 5.93 -6.15 -1.33
N ASN A 19 6.02 -6.97 -0.30
CA ASN A 19 6.36 -6.54 1.05
C ASN A 19 7.85 -6.19 1.16
N ARG A 20 8.23 -5.61 2.29
CA ARG A 20 9.58 -5.07 2.56
C ARG A 20 10.68 -6.14 2.53
N ASP A 21 10.33 -7.37 2.88
CA ASP A 21 11.19 -8.56 2.80
C ASP A 21 11.23 -9.21 1.40
N GLY A 22 10.46 -8.67 0.45
CA GLY A 22 10.31 -9.19 -0.91
C GLY A 22 9.21 -10.24 -1.06
N GLU A 23 8.50 -10.60 0.01
CA GLU A 23 7.35 -11.52 -0.08
C GLU A 23 6.24 -10.91 -0.93
N ARG A 24 5.65 -11.73 -1.82
CA ARG A 24 4.48 -11.33 -2.60
C ARG A 24 3.20 -11.76 -1.89
N LEU A 25 2.42 -10.79 -1.42
CA LEU A 25 1.10 -10.98 -0.83
C LEU A 25 0.03 -10.71 -1.90
N THR A 26 -0.68 -11.75 -2.32
CA THR A 26 -1.74 -11.64 -3.35
C THR A 26 -3.11 -11.71 -2.69
N THR A 27 -4.00 -10.78 -3.02
CA THR A 27 -5.36 -10.72 -2.46
C THR A 27 -6.39 -10.22 -3.47
N THR A 28 -7.67 -10.31 -3.10
CA THR A 28 -8.76 -9.68 -3.84
C THR A 28 -9.17 -8.36 -3.20
N ALA A 29 -9.49 -7.39 -4.04
CA ALA A 29 -9.93 -6.06 -3.64
C ALA A 29 -11.22 -5.70 -4.36
N LYS A 30 -12.13 -5.02 -3.69
CA LYS A 30 -13.37 -4.53 -4.29
C LYS A 30 -13.16 -3.15 -4.89
N GLU A 31 -13.83 -2.90 -6.01
CA GLU A 31 -13.88 -1.55 -6.57
C GLU A 31 -14.39 -0.54 -5.53
N GLY A 32 -13.69 0.60 -5.44
CA GLY A 32 -13.98 1.65 -4.48
C GLY A 32 -13.29 1.53 -3.11
N GLU A 33 -12.68 0.39 -2.77
CA GLU A 33 -11.82 0.30 -1.58
C GLU A 33 -10.50 1.06 -1.82
N SER A 34 -9.95 1.70 -0.80
CA SER A 34 -8.57 2.19 -0.83
C SER A 34 -7.57 1.04 -0.67
N LEU A 35 -6.34 1.18 -1.15
CA LEU A 35 -5.30 0.16 -0.93
C LEU A 35 -5.01 -0.06 0.56
N LEU A 36 -5.23 0.94 1.41
CA LEU A 36 -5.19 0.77 2.86
C LEU A 36 -6.29 -0.16 3.36
N GLU A 37 -7.54 0.08 2.97
CA GLU A 37 -8.66 -0.78 3.34
C GLU A 37 -8.44 -2.21 2.86
N VAL A 38 -7.87 -2.41 1.68
CA VAL A 38 -7.53 -3.76 1.18
C VAL A 38 -6.55 -4.47 2.12
N VAL A 39 -5.47 -3.80 2.54
CA VAL A 39 -4.47 -4.37 3.47
C VAL A 39 -5.14 -4.75 4.80
N VAL A 40 -5.98 -3.88 5.35
CA VAL A 40 -6.64 -4.08 6.65
C VAL A 40 -7.74 -5.15 6.56
N ASN A 41 -8.65 -5.06 5.59
CA ASN A 41 -9.78 -5.97 5.43
C ASN A 41 -9.33 -7.40 5.11
N GLN A 42 -8.24 -7.55 4.37
CA GLN A 42 -7.65 -8.84 4.03
C GLN A 42 -6.62 -9.31 5.05
N ASN A 43 -6.38 -8.52 6.10
CA ASN A 43 -5.44 -8.81 7.19
C ASN A 43 -4.04 -9.22 6.67
N LEU A 44 -3.52 -8.45 5.72
CA LEU A 44 -2.20 -8.69 5.12
C LEU A 44 -1.09 -8.36 6.11
N ALA A 45 -0.01 -9.14 6.08
CA ALA A 45 1.15 -8.98 6.98
C ALA A 45 2.07 -7.82 6.55
N VAL A 46 1.56 -6.59 6.52
CA VAL A 46 2.33 -5.38 6.23
C VAL A 46 2.45 -4.55 7.50
N ASP A 47 3.50 -4.83 8.28
CA ASP A 47 3.68 -4.24 9.61
C ASP A 47 3.72 -2.70 9.56
N GLY A 48 2.99 -2.06 10.48
CA GLY A 48 2.98 -0.60 10.63
C GLY A 48 2.31 0.18 9.49
N PHE A 49 1.70 -0.51 8.52
CA PHE A 49 1.05 0.13 7.38
C PHE A 49 -0.22 0.89 7.80
N GLY A 50 -0.33 2.16 7.41
CA GLY A 50 -1.55 2.95 7.60
C GLY A 50 -1.85 3.38 9.04
N ALA A 51 -0.82 3.72 9.82
CA ALA A 51 -0.93 4.10 11.24
C ALA A 51 -1.95 5.21 11.58
N CYS A 52 -2.25 6.13 10.65
CA CYS A 52 -3.26 7.17 10.84
C CYS A 52 -4.67 6.80 10.36
N GLU A 53 -4.87 5.54 9.95
CA GLU A 53 -6.17 5.03 9.48
C GLU A 53 -6.74 5.82 8.29
N GLY A 54 -5.86 6.35 7.42
CA GLY A 54 -6.28 7.05 6.20
C GLY A 54 -6.68 8.51 6.39
N THR A 55 -6.42 9.11 7.55
CA THR A 55 -6.72 10.51 7.86
C THR A 55 -5.73 11.53 7.28
N LEU A 56 -4.84 11.09 6.38
CA LEU A 56 -3.80 11.91 5.74
C LEU A 56 -2.87 12.63 6.74
N ALA A 57 -2.58 11.97 7.86
CA ALA A 57 -1.75 12.50 8.94
C ALA A 57 -0.42 11.75 9.13
N CYS A 58 -0.05 10.86 8.19
CA CYS A 58 1.20 10.13 8.18
C CYS A 58 1.56 9.66 6.76
N SER A 59 2.76 9.11 6.58
CA SER A 59 3.26 8.54 5.33
C SER A 59 3.44 7.01 5.39
N THR A 60 2.91 6.32 6.40
CA THR A 60 3.13 4.87 6.59
C THR A 60 2.33 3.97 5.65
N CYS A 61 1.41 4.56 4.86
CA CYS A 61 0.72 3.87 3.76
C CYS A 61 1.38 4.10 2.40
N HIS A 62 2.63 4.59 2.39
CA HIS A 62 3.40 4.82 1.16
C HIS A 62 3.55 3.51 0.36
N LEU A 63 3.22 3.60 -0.93
CA LEU A 63 3.35 2.53 -1.91
C LEU A 63 4.03 3.06 -3.17
N ILE A 64 4.79 2.19 -3.83
CA ILE A 64 5.45 2.46 -5.11
C ILE A 64 4.74 1.67 -6.20
N PHE A 65 4.38 2.37 -7.27
CA PHE A 65 3.67 1.82 -8.42
C PHE A 65 4.60 1.64 -9.61
N ASP A 66 4.26 0.73 -10.51
CA ASP A 66 4.85 0.74 -11.84
C ASP A 66 4.41 2.00 -12.62
N LYS A 67 5.22 2.39 -13.61
CA LYS A 67 5.00 3.64 -14.35
C LYS A 67 3.68 3.66 -15.11
N ASP A 68 3.27 2.53 -15.69
CA ASP A 68 2.09 2.45 -16.54
C ASP A 68 0.80 2.52 -15.71
N THR A 69 0.80 1.96 -14.50
CA THR A 69 -0.29 2.11 -13.55
C THR A 69 -0.31 3.50 -12.96
N PHE A 70 0.84 4.04 -12.53
CA PHE A 70 0.93 5.36 -11.92
C PHE A 70 0.32 6.45 -12.81
N GLN A 71 0.58 6.41 -14.11
CA GLN A 71 0.03 7.35 -15.09
C GLN A 71 -1.50 7.31 -15.23
N LYS A 72 -2.15 6.24 -14.78
CA LYS A 72 -3.61 6.05 -14.83
C LYS A 72 -4.29 6.38 -13.50
N LEU A 73 -3.52 6.70 -12.46
CA LEU A 73 -4.05 7.11 -11.17
C LEU A 73 -4.67 8.51 -11.26
N ASP A 74 -5.55 8.81 -10.31
CA ASP A 74 -6.10 10.14 -10.18
C ASP A 74 -5.00 11.14 -9.79
N ALA A 75 -5.22 12.41 -10.12
CA ALA A 75 -4.29 13.47 -9.77
C ALA A 75 -4.01 13.48 -8.26
N ILE A 76 -2.75 13.68 -7.91
CA ILE A 76 -2.34 13.83 -6.52
C ILE A 76 -2.79 15.18 -5.97
N SER A 77 -3.21 15.25 -4.71
CA SER A 77 -3.54 16.51 -4.03
C SER A 77 -2.30 17.13 -3.38
N ASP A 78 -2.38 18.43 -3.08
CA ASP A 78 -1.29 19.14 -2.40
C ASP A 78 -1.06 18.58 -0.98
N GLU A 79 -2.13 18.22 -0.26
CA GLU A 79 -2.02 17.62 1.08
C GLU A 79 -1.38 16.21 1.05
N GLU A 80 -1.63 15.44 -0.02
CA GLU A 80 -0.97 14.15 -0.20
C GLU A 80 0.54 14.33 -0.48
N LEU A 81 0.90 15.33 -1.31
CA LEU A 81 2.29 15.68 -1.58
C LEU A 81 3.03 16.11 -0.32
N ASP A 82 2.43 16.97 0.50
CA ASP A 82 3.02 17.44 1.76
C ASP A 82 3.36 16.26 2.69
N MET A 83 2.51 15.23 2.72
CA MET A 83 2.77 14.03 3.52
C MET A 83 3.78 13.08 2.86
N LEU A 84 3.80 12.98 1.53
CA LEU A 84 4.79 12.18 0.80
C LEU A 84 6.21 12.73 0.90
N ASP A 85 6.38 14.04 1.05
CA ASP A 85 7.70 14.66 1.27
C ASP A 85 8.36 14.16 2.57
N LEU A 86 7.56 13.66 3.51
CA LEU A 86 8.04 13.06 4.76
C LEU A 86 8.28 11.54 4.63
N ALA A 87 7.95 10.93 3.49
CA ALA A 87 8.08 9.51 3.26
C ALA A 87 9.55 9.11 3.03
N TYR A 88 9.94 7.98 3.62
CA TYR A 88 11.26 7.42 3.38
C TYR A 88 11.27 6.66 2.04
N GLY A 89 12.35 6.81 1.25
CA GLY A 89 12.47 6.11 -0.03
C GLY A 89 11.47 6.59 -1.09
N LEU A 90 11.08 7.87 -1.04
CA LEU A 90 10.22 8.50 -2.03
C LEU A 90 10.77 8.33 -3.46
N THR A 91 9.88 8.05 -4.40
CA THR A 91 10.16 7.89 -5.84
C THR A 91 9.12 8.62 -6.68
N ASP A 92 9.41 8.83 -7.97
CA ASP A 92 8.51 9.50 -8.92
C ASP A 92 7.15 8.81 -9.09
N THR A 93 7.02 7.52 -8.72
CA THR A 93 5.77 6.75 -8.82
C THR A 93 5.19 6.41 -7.45
N SER A 94 5.54 7.20 -6.43
CA SER A 94 5.04 7.03 -5.06
C SER A 94 3.67 7.65 -4.87
N ARG A 95 2.80 6.96 -4.13
CA ARG A 95 1.52 7.49 -3.65
C ARG A 95 1.25 7.04 -2.21
N LEU A 96 0.35 7.72 -1.54
CA LEU A 96 -0.22 7.23 -0.28
C LEU A 96 -1.36 6.27 -0.61
N GLY A 97 -1.21 5.00 -0.24
CA GLY A 97 -2.19 3.95 -0.53
C GLY A 97 -3.58 4.21 0.04
N CYS A 98 -3.71 5.07 1.06
CA CYS A 98 -5.02 5.50 1.56
C CYS A 98 -5.76 6.47 0.61
N GLN A 99 -5.05 7.11 -0.33
CA GLN A 99 -5.61 8.03 -1.33
C GLN A 99 -5.78 7.38 -2.71
N VAL A 100 -5.36 6.12 -2.86
CA VAL A 100 -5.49 5.36 -4.11
C VAL A 100 -6.62 4.34 -3.97
N TYR A 101 -7.67 4.56 -4.75
CA TYR A 101 -8.86 3.71 -4.78
C TYR A 101 -8.82 2.69 -5.91
N ILE A 102 -9.29 1.49 -5.60
CA ILE A 102 -9.37 0.37 -6.53
C ILE A 102 -10.38 0.67 -7.64
N LYS A 103 -9.93 0.47 -8.88
CA LYS A 103 -10.75 0.55 -10.10
C LYS A 103 -10.72 -0.80 -10.81
N LYS A 104 -11.76 -1.14 -11.56
CA LYS A 104 -11.78 -2.37 -12.39
C LYS A 104 -10.56 -2.53 -13.32
N SER A 105 -9.99 -1.41 -13.79
CA SER A 105 -8.80 -1.41 -14.65
C SER A 105 -7.50 -1.80 -13.94
N MET A 106 -7.53 -2.01 -12.62
CA MET A 106 -6.37 -2.36 -11.79
C MET A 106 -6.26 -3.86 -11.53
N ASP A 107 -7.00 -4.70 -12.26
CA ASP A 107 -6.86 -6.16 -12.13
C ASP A 107 -5.43 -6.62 -12.48
N GLY A 108 -4.82 -7.32 -11.54
CA GLY A 108 -3.41 -7.73 -11.60
C GLY A 108 -2.43 -6.67 -11.11
N LEU A 109 -2.88 -5.56 -10.50
CA LEU A 109 -2.04 -4.51 -9.93
C LEU A 109 -0.94 -5.12 -9.05
N THR A 110 0.30 -4.65 -9.22
CA THR A 110 1.40 -4.94 -8.32
C THR A 110 1.96 -3.64 -7.76
N VAL A 111 1.98 -3.52 -6.44
CA VAL A 111 2.54 -2.38 -5.70
C VAL A 111 3.64 -2.85 -4.76
N GLN A 112 4.62 -2.00 -4.51
CA GLN A 112 5.71 -2.30 -3.59
C GLN A 112 5.60 -1.46 -2.33
N VAL A 113 5.76 -2.11 -1.18
CA VAL A 113 5.91 -1.46 0.13
C VAL A 113 7.38 -1.08 0.31
N PRO A 114 7.71 0.21 0.44
CA PRO A 114 9.09 0.65 0.64
C PRO A 114 9.57 0.29 2.05
N MET A 115 10.88 0.09 2.14
CA MET A 115 11.60 -0.02 3.42
C MET A 115 11.46 1.28 4.19
N ASP A 116 11.42 1.23 5.52
CA ASP A 116 11.49 2.41 6.37
C ASP A 116 12.79 2.47 7.20
N VAL A 117 12.91 3.51 8.03
CA VAL A 117 14.07 3.72 8.90
C VAL A 117 14.19 2.62 9.97
N SER A 118 13.07 2.07 10.44
CA SER A 118 13.03 0.99 11.43
C SER A 118 13.58 -0.30 10.84
N ASP A 119 13.25 -0.59 9.58
CA ASP A 119 13.73 -1.77 8.88
C ASP A 119 15.26 -1.77 8.70
N MET A 120 15.84 -0.60 8.38
CA MET A 120 17.29 -0.47 8.29
C MET A 120 17.99 -0.77 9.61
N ARG A 121 17.44 -0.29 10.73
CA ARG A 121 17.99 -0.57 12.07
C ARG A 121 17.95 -2.06 12.38
N ARG A 122 16.83 -2.72 12.07
CA ARG A 122 16.65 -4.16 12.25
C ARG A 122 17.64 -4.97 11.41
N GLN A 123 17.87 -4.60 10.15
CA GLN A 123 18.84 -5.28 9.28
C GLN A 123 20.28 -5.18 9.80
N LEU A 124 20.66 -4.03 10.36
CA LEU A 124 21.97 -3.84 10.99
C LEU A 124 22.15 -4.69 12.25
N GLU A 125 21.08 -4.99 12.98
CA GLU A 125 21.09 -5.87 14.15
C GLU A 125 21.22 -7.34 13.74
N VAL A 126 20.45 -7.80 12.74
CA VAL A 126 20.53 -9.19 12.22
C VAL A 126 21.93 -9.48 11.67
N GLY A 127 22.52 -8.54 10.91
CA GLY A 127 23.87 -8.70 10.36
C GLY A 127 24.99 -8.80 11.41
N LYS A 128 24.75 -8.36 12.66
CA LYS A 128 25.70 -8.53 13.78
C LYS A 128 25.59 -9.91 14.42
N GLN A 129 24.42 -10.55 14.38
CA GLN A 129 24.22 -11.89 14.95
C GLN A 129 24.78 -13.00 14.06
N SER A 130 24.88 -12.79 12.74
CA SER A 130 25.44 -13.79 11.80
C SER A 130 26.99 -13.86 11.79
N LYS A 131 27.68 -13.06 12.60
CA LYS A 131 29.15 -13.03 12.70
C LYS A 131 29.69 -13.55 14.04
N GLN A 132 28.88 -14.27 14.81
CA GLN A 132 29.26 -14.87 16.09
C GLN A 132 29.20 -16.39 16.04
#